data_AF-A0A2J7ZTK5-F1
#
_entry.id   AF-A0A2J7ZTK5-F1
#
_cell.length_a   1.000
_cell.length_b   1.000
_cell.length_c   1.000
_cell.angle_alpha   90.00
_cell.angle_beta   90.00
_cell.angle_gamma   90.00
#
_symmetry.space_group_name_H-M   'P 1'
#
loop_
_entity.id
_entity.type
_entity.pdbx_description
1 polymer ?
#
loop_
_entity_poly.entity_id
_entity_poly.type
_entity_poly.pdbx_seq_one_letter_code
_entity_poly.pdbx_strand_id
1 'polypeptide(L)' 'MGWAGWMIGQVVGTSLVLGSLKRQGVIIVQPAAFKNENARVVFTKMVSIGEDMSELIERAYVAAYEKVYPPPAKPAGKR' A
#
# COMPACT_ATOMS: atom_id res chain seq x y z
N MET A 1 -8.46 -22.35 9.82
CA MET A 1 -7.71 -21.49 8.86
C MET A 1 -6.61 -22.34 8.24
N GLY A 2 -6.68 -22.65 6.94
CA GLY A 2 -5.75 -23.57 6.28
C GLY A 2 -4.45 -22.90 5.84
N TRP A 3 -3.40 -23.70 5.65
CA TRP A 3 -2.06 -23.27 5.22
C TRP A 3 -2.08 -22.38 3.96
N ALA A 4 -2.98 -22.67 3.02
CA ALA A 4 -3.20 -21.85 1.83
C ALA A 4 -3.63 -20.41 2.15
N GLY A 5 -4.52 -20.22 3.13
CA GLY A 5 -4.96 -18.89 3.54
C GLY A 5 -3.85 -18.09 4.23
N TRP A 6 -3.01 -18.77 5.00
CA TRP A 6 -1.83 -18.14 5.61
C TRP A 6 -0.82 -17.68 4.55
N MET A 7 -0.53 -18.52 3.56
CA MET A 7 0.36 -18.17 2.44
C MET A 7 -0.18 -17.00 1.62
N ILE A 8 -1.48 -16.99 1.31
CA ILE A 8 -2.12 -15.87 0.61
C ILE A 8 -1.99 -14.59 1.44
N GLY A 9 -2.25 -14.64 2.74
CA GLY A 9 -2.09 -13.50 3.63
C GLY A 9 -0.66 -12.94 3.65
N GLN A 10 0.34 -13.82 3.71
CA GLN A 10 1.76 -13.43 3.63
C GLN A 10 2.10 -12.76 2.31
N VAL A 11 1.62 -13.31 1.19
CA VAL A 11 1.86 -12.75 -0.15
C VAL A 11 1.23 -11.37 -0.27
N VAL A 12 -0.04 -11.21 0.14
CA VAL A 12 -0.73 -9.92 0.10
C VAL A 12 -0.06 -8.91 1.01
N GLY A 13 0.22 -9.26 2.27
CA GLY A 13 0.86 -8.36 3.23
C GLY A 13 2.25 -7.92 2.77
N THR A 14 3.07 -8.85 2.29
CA THR A 14 4.41 -8.53 1.77
C THR A 14 4.33 -7.62 0.54
N SER A 15 3.37 -7.86 -0.35
CA SER A 15 3.16 -7.03 -1.55
C SER A 15 2.80 -5.59 -1.18
N LEU A 16 1.90 -5.42 -0.20
CA LEU A 16 1.53 -4.10 0.34
C LEU A 16 2.73 -3.36 0.94
N VAL A 17 3.52 -4.04 1.77
CA VAL A 17 4.70 -3.45 2.41
C VAL A 17 5.74 -3.06 1.37
N LEU A 18 6.06 -3.96 0.42
CA LEU A 18 7.04 -3.66 -0.63
C LEU A 18 6.57 -2.53 -1.56
N GLY A 19 5.29 -2.52 -1.93
CA GLY A 19 4.71 -1.43 -2.72
C GLY A 19 4.76 -0.10 -1.98
N SER A 20 4.36 -0.06 -0.71
CA SER A 20 4.42 1.16 0.11
C SER A 20 5.85 1.69 0.27
N LEU A 21 6.81 0.82 0.59
CA LEU A 21 8.23 1.20 0.72
C LEU A 21 8.82 1.72 -0.59
N LYS A 22 8.44 1.12 -1.72
CA LYS A 22 8.86 1.58 -3.05
C LYS A 22 8.26 2.96 -3.36
N ARG A 23 6.97 3.16 -3.10
CA ARG A 23 6.26 4.45 -3.30
C ARG A 23 6.89 5.58 -2.47
N GLN A 24 7.29 5.29 -1.23
CA GLN A 24 7.96 6.24 -0.35
C GLN A 24 9.44 6.47 -0.71
N GLY A 25 9.97 5.77 -1.72
CA GLY A 25 11.37 5.88 -2.15
C GLY A 25 12.37 5.23 -1.18
N VAL A 26 11.91 4.43 -0.22
CA VAL A 26 12.77 3.75 0.76
C VAL A 26 13.55 2.60 0.12
N ILE A 27 12.93 1.90 -0.85
CA ILE A 27 13.56 0.79 -1.57
C ILE A 27 13.48 0.98 -3.07
N ILE A 28 14.49 0.44 -3.78
CA ILE A 28 14.46 0.28 -5.23
C ILE A 28 14.26 -1.21 -5.52
N VAL A 29 13.14 -1.53 -6.14
CA VAL A 29 12.83 -2.90 -6.53
C VAL A 29 13.55 -3.22 -7.84
N GLN A 30 14.25 -4.36 -7.90
CA GLN A 30 15.03 -4.79 -9.07
C GLN A 30 14.46 -6.09 -9.70
N PRO A 31 13.41 -6.02 -10.53
CA PRO A 31 12.81 -7.21 -11.15
C PRO A 31 13.78 -7.97 -12.06
N ALA A 32 14.81 -7.29 -12.57
CA ALA A 32 15.85 -7.90 -13.40
C ALA A 32 16.66 -8.98 -12.67
N ALA A 33 16.67 -8.99 -11.34
CA ALA A 33 17.34 -10.03 -10.54
C ALA A 33 16.66 -11.41 -10.69
N PHE A 34 15.39 -11.46 -11.10
CA PHE A 34 14.69 -12.72 -11.35
C PHE A 34 15.09 -13.27 -12.72
N LYS A 35 15.70 -14.46 -12.73
CA LYS A 35 16.01 -15.21 -13.97
C LYS A 35 14.77 -15.80 -14.65
N ASN A 36 13.68 -15.97 -13.90
CA ASN A 36 12.41 -16.52 -14.39
C ASN A 36 11.45 -15.37 -14.77
N GLU A 37 11.02 -15.35 -16.04
CA GLU A 37 10.15 -14.31 -16.60
C GLU A 37 8.78 -14.26 -15.91
N ASN A 38 8.17 -15.41 -15.62
CA ASN A 38 6.89 -15.46 -14.93
C ASN A 38 7.01 -14.93 -13.49
N ALA A 39 8.08 -15.29 -12.78
CA ALA A 39 8.32 -14.78 -11.44
C ALA A 39 8.53 -13.26 -11.46
N ARG A 40 9.26 -12.75 -12.45
CA ARG A 40 9.45 -11.31 -12.66
C ARG A 40 8.13 -10.59 -12.88
N VAL A 41 7.28 -11.10 -13.78
CA VAL A 41 5.98 -10.50 -14.09
C VAL A 41 5.07 -10.50 -12.87
N VAL A 42 4.97 -11.63 -12.17
CA VAL A 42 4.14 -11.75 -10.97
C VAL A 42 4.63 -10.81 -9.88
N PHE A 43 5.93 -10.79 -9.60
CA PHE A 43 6.52 -9.91 -8.60
C PHE A 43 6.31 -8.43 -8.91
N THR A 44 6.55 -8.02 -10.16
CA THR A 44 6.33 -6.63 -10.59
C THR A 44 4.87 -6.23 -10.42
N LYS A 45 3.93 -7.08 -10.84
CA LYS A 45 2.49 -6.83 -10.65
C LYS A 45 2.11 -6.73 -9.17
N MET A 46 2.63 -7.62 -8.33
CA MET A 46 2.34 -7.61 -6.90
C MET A 46 2.81 -6.32 -6.22
N VAL A 47 4.02 -5.86 -6.54
CA VAL A 47 4.54 -4.60 -6.02
C VAL A 47 3.68 -3.41 -6.49
N SER A 48 3.29 -3.38 -7.77
CA SER A 48 2.40 -2.32 -8.29
C SER A 48 1.02 -2.33 -7.61
N ILE A 49 0.43 -3.50 -7.40
CA ILE A 49 -0.82 -3.62 -6.64
C ILE A 49 -0.63 -3.09 -5.20
N GLY A 50 0.53 -3.35 -4.60
CA GLY A 50 0.89 -2.81 -3.29
C GLY A 50 0.95 -1.28 -3.27
N GLU A 51 1.51 -0.66 -4.32
CA GLU A 51 1.56 0.81 -4.47
C GLU A 51 0.14 1.40 -4.52
N ASP A 52 -0.73 0.85 -5.38
CA ASP A 52 -2.10 1.32 -5.57
C ASP A 52 -2.95 1.14 -4.30
N MET A 53 -2.80 0.00 -3.63
CA MET A 53 -3.51 -0.29 -2.39
C MET A 53 -3.04 0.58 -1.24
N SER A 54 -1.74 0.86 -1.15
CA SER A 54 -1.21 1.76 -0.11
C SER A 54 -1.81 3.16 -0.21
N GLU A 55 -2.00 3.67 -1.43
CA GLU A 55 -2.67 4.96 -1.66
C GLU A 55 -4.12 4.95 -1.23
N LEU A 56 -4.85 3.89 -1.59
CA LEU A 56 -6.25 3.73 -1.20
C LEU A 56 -6.40 3.67 0.32
N ILE A 57 -5.50 2.95 1.01
CA ILE A 57 -5.47 2.85 2.47
C ILE A 57 -5.18 4.21 3.10
N GLU A 58 -4.19 4.96 2.60
CA GLU A 58 -3.90 6.32 3.09
C GLU A 58 -5.11 7.25 2.94
N ARG A 59 -5.75 7.26 1.76
CA ARG A 59 -6.96 8.07 1.51
C ARG A 59 -8.11 7.67 2.42
N ALA A 60 -8.34 6.35 2.59
CA ALA A 60 -9.38 5.84 3.46
C ALA A 60 -9.11 6.17 4.93
N TYR A 61 -7.86 6.10 5.36
CA TYR A 61 -7.44 6.46 6.71
C TYR A 61 -7.65 7.95 6.98
N VAL A 62 -7.27 8.83 6.06
CA VAL A 62 -7.52 10.28 6.19
C VAL A 62 -9.02 10.56 6.28
N ALA A 63 -9.83 9.98 5.40
CA ALA A 63 -11.28 10.17 5.43
C ALA A 63 -11.93 9.63 6.73
N ALA A 64 -11.42 8.53 7.29
CA ALA A 64 -11.86 8.01 8.58
C ALA A 64 -11.40 8.90 9.74
N TYR A 65 -10.15 9.38 9.69
CA TYR A 65 -9.57 10.26 10.69
C TYR A 65 -10.33 11.58 10.78
N GLU A 66 -10.66 12.20 9.64
CA GLU A 66 -11.46 13.44 9.59
C GLU A 66 -12.88 13.26 10.12
N LYS A 67 -13.46 12.06 10.03
CA LYS A 67 -14.77 11.76 10.64
C LYS A 67 -14.71 11.68 12.16
N VAL A 68 -13.62 11.16 12.71
CA VAL A 68 -13.44 11.00 14.17
C VAL A 68 -12.93 12.31 14.79
N TYR A 69 -12.01 12.99 14.11
CA TYR A 69 -11.41 14.26 14.49
C TYR A 69 -11.68 15.29 13.41
N PRO A 70 -12.91 15.84 13.35
CA PRO A 70 -13.22 16.90 12.40
C PRO A 70 -12.25 18.06 12.64
N PRO A 71 -11.68 18.65 11.56
CA PRO A 71 -10.75 19.75 11.71
C PRO A 71 -11.43 20.89 12.50
N PRO A 72 -10.71 21.55 13.42
CA PRO A 72 -11.28 22.64 14.21
C PRO A 72 -11.87 23.66 13.23
N ALA A 73 -13.17 23.96 13.39
CA ALA A 73 -13.82 24.97 12.59
C ALA A 73 -12.97 26.24 12.65
N LYS A 74 -12.49 26.72 11.49
CA LYS A 74 -11.84 28.03 11.42
C LYS A 74 -12.76 29.01 12.15
N PRO A 75 -12.26 29.80 13.11
CA PRO A 75 -13.10 30.82 13.72
C PRO A 75 -13.66 31.64 12.58
N ALA A 76 -14.99 31.69 12.48
CA ALA A 76 -15.68 32.57 11.56
C ALA A 76 -15.15 33.97 11.88
N GLY A 77 -14.22 34.45 11.06
CA GLY A 77 -13.70 35.79 11.16
C GLY A 77 -14.89 36.71 10.97
N LYS A 78 -15.38 37.28 12.08
CA LYS A 78 -16.31 38.42 12.03
C LYS A 78 -15.63 39.49 11.18
N ARG A 79 -16.13 39.68 9.97
CA ARG A 79 -16.06 40.92 9.24
C ARG A 79 -17.48 41.25 8.81
#